data_AF-A0A536SCJ1-F1
#
_entry.id   AF-A0A536SCJ1-F1
#
_cell.length_a   1.000
_cell.length_b   1.000
_cell.length_c   1.000
_cell.angle_alpha   90.00
_cell.angle_beta   90.00
_cell.angle_gamma   90.00
#
_symmetry.space_group_name_H-M   'P 1'
#
loop_
_entity.id
_entity.type
_entity.pdbx_description
1 polymer ?
#
loop_
_entity_poly.entity_id
_entity_poly.type
_entity_poly.pdbx_seq_one_letter_code
_entity_poly.pdbx_strand_id
1 'polypeptide(L)'
;MAKVSELKDAVLDGRKMGYVPPKKLSISPKLKLQTKAAKNIDPITYEVIRHSLWHVNEEHGATIQRLSGSPVAMYALDLNPSILTEDGEFVYFGPYMQY
;
A
#
# COMPACT_ATOMS: atom_id res chain seq x y z
N MET A 1 -9.06 26.04 8.58
CA MET A 1 -8.06 25.12 9.16
C MET A 1 -6.76 25.30 8.39
N ALA A 2 -5.61 25.35 9.08
CA ALA A 2 -4.31 25.36 8.41
C ALA A 2 -4.10 24.02 7.68
N LYS A 3 -3.44 24.04 6.51
CA LYS A 3 -3.12 22.79 5.81
C LYS A 3 -2.06 22.02 6.59
N VAL A 4 -2.05 20.69 6.48
CA VAL A 4 -1.02 19.84 7.10
C VAL A 4 0.39 20.26 6.64
N SER A 5 0.53 20.70 5.39
CA SER A 5 1.76 21.24 4.81
C SER A 5 2.24 22.55 5.43
N GLU A 6 1.39 23.25 6.18
CA GLU A 6 1.67 24.56 6.79
C GLU A 6 2.01 24.44 8.29
N LEU A 7 1.88 23.24 8.87
CA LEU A 7 2.19 22.96 10.26
C LEU A 7 3.70 22.74 10.43
N LYS A 8 4.44 23.83 10.71
CA LYS A 8 5.91 23.80 10.82
C LYS A 8 6.43 22.99 12.01
N ASP A 9 5.67 22.94 13.11
CA ASP A 9 6.11 22.33 14.38
C ASP A 9 5.25 21.12 14.81
N ALA A 10 4.31 20.67 13.95
CA ALA A 10 3.49 19.52 14.27
C ALA A 10 4.25 18.22 13.99
N VAL A 11 4.48 17.43 15.03
CA VAL A 11 5.04 16.09 14.90
C VAL A 11 3.92 15.13 14.46
N LEU A 12 3.99 14.67 13.21
CA LEU A 12 3.02 13.74 12.60
C LEU A 12 3.42 12.27 12.87
N ASP A 13 3.40 11.89 14.15
CA ASP A 13 3.88 10.59 14.64
C ASP A 13 2.81 9.49 14.71
N GLY A 14 1.56 9.78 14.37
CA GLY A 14 0.45 8.84 14.53
C GLY A 14 0.02 8.59 15.97
N ARG A 15 0.57 9.31 16.96
CA ARG A 15 0.21 9.19 18.38
C ARG A 15 -0.58 10.38 18.87
N LYS A 16 -0.07 11.59 18.63
CA LYS A 16 -0.75 12.85 19.01
C LYS A 16 -1.49 13.48 17.85
N MET A 17 -0.93 13.33 16.65
CA MET A 17 -1.46 13.84 15.39
C MET A 17 -1.51 12.71 14.37
N GLY A 18 -2.07 12.96 13.18
CA GLY A 18 -2.03 12.03 12.07
C GLY A 18 -0.60 11.59 11.73
N TYR A 19 -0.46 10.42 11.12
CA TYR A 19 0.84 9.92 10.68
C TYR A 19 1.15 10.41 9.27
N VAL A 20 2.31 11.02 9.09
CA VAL A 20 2.91 11.24 7.77
C VAL A 20 4.32 10.65 7.82
N PRO A 21 4.63 9.65 6.99
CA PRO A 21 5.92 8.98 7.05
C PRO A 21 7.06 9.98 6.82
N PRO A 22 8.05 10.06 7.73
CA PRO A 22 9.24 10.86 7.50
C PRO A 22 10.09 10.25 6.39
N LYS A 23 10.95 11.06 5.75
CA LYS A 23 11.88 10.60 4.69
C LYS A 23 12.74 9.39 5.10
N LYS A 24 13.06 9.27 6.39
CA LYS A 24 13.74 8.12 6.96
C LYS A 24 12.87 7.53 8.06
N LEU A 25 12.39 6.31 7.84
CA LEU A 25 11.54 5.61 8.78
C LEU A 25 12.31 5.22 10.05
N SER A 26 11.63 5.34 11.19
CA SER A 26 12.13 4.88 12.48
C SER A 26 11.69 3.44 12.73
N ILE A 27 12.37 2.49 12.08
CA ILE A 27 12.05 1.06 12.20
C ILE A 27 12.82 0.44 13.38
N SER A 28 12.12 -0.39 14.17
CA SER A 28 12.73 -1.10 15.29
C SER A 28 13.87 -1.99 14.82
N PRO A 29 15.06 -1.96 15.45
CA PRO A 29 16.17 -2.86 15.11
C PRO A 29 15.85 -4.35 15.30
N LYS A 30 14.76 -4.68 16.00
CA LYS A 30 14.29 -6.05 16.19
C LYS A 30 13.55 -6.60 14.95
N LEU A 31 13.07 -5.72 14.06
CA LEU A 31 12.43 -6.12 12.82
C LEU A 31 13.50 -6.36 11.75
N LYS A 32 13.56 -7.59 11.23
CA LYS A 32 14.46 -7.93 10.13
C LYS A 32 13.75 -7.62 8.82
N LEU A 33 14.33 -6.70 8.04
CA LEU A 33 13.82 -6.38 6.72
C LEU A 33 14.54 -7.19 5.63
N GLN A 34 13.79 -7.68 4.66
CA GLN A 34 14.25 -8.24 3.41
C GLN A 34 14.43 -7.09 2.41
N THR A 35 15.67 -6.63 2.27
CA THR A 35 16.03 -5.54 1.36
C THR A 35 16.79 -6.02 0.11
N LYS A 36 16.84 -7.33 -0.11
CA LYS A 36 17.58 -7.90 -1.25
C LYS A 36 16.69 -7.88 -2.48
N ALA A 37 17.09 -7.13 -3.50
CA ALA A 37 16.42 -7.09 -4.79
C ALA A 37 17.38 -7.47 -5.93
N ALA A 38 16.81 -8.02 -7.01
CA ALA A 38 17.53 -8.22 -8.26
C ALA A 38 17.72 -6.86 -8.96
N LYS A 39 18.95 -6.55 -9.39
CA LYS A 39 19.25 -5.30 -10.12
C LYS A 39 18.76 -5.33 -11.55
N ASN A 40 18.77 -6.52 -12.16
CA ASN A 40 18.35 -6.75 -13.53
C ASN A 40 17.35 -7.91 -13.52
N ILE A 41 16.20 -7.69 -14.14
CA ILE A 41 15.17 -8.70 -14.39
C ILE A 41 14.94 -8.69 -15.90
N ASP A 42 14.93 -9.85 -16.53
CA ASP A 42 14.62 -9.91 -17.96
C ASP A 42 13.14 -9.56 -18.21
N PRO A 43 12.79 -9.02 -19.39
CA PRO A 43 11.44 -8.54 -19.66
C PRO A 43 10.35 -9.60 -19.50
N ILE A 44 10.65 -10.89 -19.77
CA ILE A 44 9.68 -11.96 -19.68
C ILE A 44 9.38 -12.25 -18.21
N THR A 45 10.41 -12.42 -17.40
CA THR A 45 10.24 -12.62 -15.95
C THR A 45 9.54 -11.42 -15.30
N TYR A 46 9.89 -10.20 -15.72
CA TYR A 46 9.20 -9.00 -15.24
C TYR A 46 7.71 -9.05 -15.51
N GLU A 47 7.30 -9.34 -16.75
CA GLU A 47 5.88 -9.40 -17.11
C GLU A 47 5.16 -10.54 -16.40
N VAL A 48 5.79 -11.70 -16.21
CA VAL A 48 5.19 -12.81 -15.44
C VAL A 48 4.92 -12.39 -14.00
N ILE A 49 5.90 -11.77 -13.33
CA ILE A 49 5.74 -11.29 -11.95
C ILE A 49 4.66 -10.20 -11.90
N ARG A 50 4.69 -9.24 -12.83
CA ARG A 50 3.72 -8.14 -12.89
C ARG A 50 2.28 -8.65 -13.02
N HIS A 51 2.02 -9.61 -13.93
CA HIS A 51 0.69 -10.21 -14.08
C HIS A 51 0.30 -11.04 -12.86
N SER A 52 1.25 -11.75 -12.24
CA SER A 52 0.98 -12.49 -11.01
C SER A 52 0.54 -11.56 -9.88
N LEU A 53 1.24 -10.43 -9.67
CA LEU A 53 0.86 -9.43 -8.66
C LEU A 53 -0.50 -8.79 -8.97
N TRP A 54 -0.81 -8.56 -10.24
CA TRP A 54 -2.13 -8.09 -10.65
C TRP A 54 -3.23 -9.08 -10.28
N HIS A 55 -3.07 -10.36 -10.62
CA HIS A 55 -4.06 -11.39 -10.30
C HIS A 55 -4.26 -11.53 -8.78
N VAL A 56 -3.19 -11.44 -7.98
CA VAL A 56 -3.31 -11.47 -6.51
C VAL A 56 -4.21 -10.33 -6.00
N ASN A 57 -4.00 -9.11 -6.50
CA ASN A 57 -4.85 -7.98 -6.11
C ASN A 57 -6.28 -8.14 -6.64
N GLU A 58 -6.46 -8.66 -7.84
CA GLU A 58 -7.77 -8.93 -8.42
C GLU A 58 -8.56 -9.92 -7.55
N GLU A 59 -7.97 -11.06 -7.21
CA GLU A 59 -8.58 -12.07 -6.34
C GLU A 59 -8.87 -11.52 -4.94
N HIS A 60 -7.96 -10.73 -4.38
CA HIS A 60 -8.15 -10.08 -3.08
C HIS A 60 -9.37 -9.13 -3.10
N GLY A 61 -9.49 -8.27 -4.11
CA GLY A 61 -10.65 -7.38 -4.22
C GLY A 61 -11.95 -8.13 -4.46
N ALA A 62 -11.95 -9.16 -5.30
CA ALA A 62 -13.12 -9.99 -5.56
C ALA A 62 -13.59 -10.73 -4.29
N THR A 63 -12.64 -11.14 -3.45
CA THR A 63 -12.93 -11.77 -2.16
C THR A 63 -13.56 -10.78 -1.19
N ILE A 64 -13.03 -9.55 -1.09
CA ILE A 64 -13.61 -8.49 -0.27
C ILE A 64 -15.03 -8.17 -0.72
N GLN A 65 -15.27 -8.04 -2.02
CA GLN A 65 -16.62 -7.76 -2.55
C GLN A 65 -17.63 -8.83 -2.15
N ARG A 66 -17.24 -10.12 -2.13
CA ARG A 66 -18.17 -11.22 -1.83
C ARG A 66 -18.42 -11.41 -0.33
N LEU A 67 -17.46 -11.04 0.51
CA LEU A 67 -17.50 -11.31 1.95
C LEU A 67 -17.84 -10.07 2.80
N SER A 68 -17.53 -8.87 2.31
CA SER A 68 -17.70 -7.64 3.06
C SER A 68 -19.18 -7.35 3.33
N GLY A 69 -19.51 -7.10 4.60
CA GLY A 69 -20.85 -6.61 4.99
C GLY A 69 -21.07 -5.12 4.68
N SER A 70 -20.06 -4.41 4.18
CA SER A 70 -20.18 -2.99 3.83
C SER A 70 -20.77 -2.81 2.43
N PRO A 71 -21.92 -2.12 2.30
CA PRO A 71 -22.50 -1.80 1.00
C PRO A 71 -21.58 -0.94 0.12
N VAL A 72 -20.71 -0.14 0.73
CA VAL A 72 -19.74 0.72 0.03
C VAL A 72 -18.67 -0.13 -0.65
N ALA A 73 -18.15 -1.15 0.04
CA ALA A 73 -17.17 -2.06 -0.54
C ALA A 73 -17.79 -3.02 -1.56
N MET A 74 -19.00 -3.52 -1.30
CA MET A 74 -19.64 -4.55 -2.13
C MET A 74 -20.32 -3.98 -3.39
N TYR A 75 -21.01 -2.84 -3.28
CA TYR A 75 -21.78 -2.26 -4.39
C TYR A 75 -21.13 -1.03 -5.01
N ALA A 76 -20.53 -0.15 -4.21
CA ALA A 76 -19.89 1.05 -4.73
C ALA A 76 -18.45 0.81 -5.19
N LEU A 77 -17.87 -0.36 -4.85
CA LEU A 77 -16.50 -0.76 -5.18
C LEU A 77 -15.44 0.25 -4.73
N ASP A 78 -15.75 1.02 -3.70
CA ASP A 78 -14.86 2.03 -3.14
C ASP A 78 -13.84 1.37 -2.20
N LEU A 79 -12.86 0.72 -2.82
CA LEU A 79 -11.75 0.03 -2.21
C LEU A 79 -10.62 -0.12 -3.22
N ASN A 80 -9.38 -0.22 -2.77
CA ASN A 80 -8.29 -0.68 -3.62
C ASN A 80 -7.26 -1.52 -2.85
N PRO A 81 -7.17 -2.84 -3.09
CA PRO A 81 -6.09 -3.64 -2.53
C PRO A 81 -4.75 -3.20 -3.14
N SER A 82 -3.72 -3.19 -2.29
CA SER A 82 -2.36 -2.88 -2.71
C SER A 82 -1.37 -3.83 -2.05
N ILE A 83 -0.26 -4.07 -2.76
CA ILE A 83 0.89 -4.78 -2.25
C ILE A 83 1.97 -3.74 -1.97
N LEU A 84 2.51 -3.79 -0.76
CA LEU A 84 3.50 -2.86 -0.25
C LEU A 84 4.80 -3.60 0.06
N THR A 85 5.93 -2.88 0.02
CA THR A 85 7.19 -3.34 0.60
C THR A 85 7.10 -3.30 2.13
N GLU A 86 8.08 -3.88 2.81
CA GLU A 86 8.12 -3.92 4.27
C GLU A 86 8.32 -2.55 4.93
N ASP A 87 8.83 -1.57 4.18
CA ASP A 87 8.91 -0.17 4.58
C ASP A 87 7.70 0.68 4.12
N GLY A 88 6.70 0.06 3.48
CA GLY A 88 5.43 0.70 3.13
C GLY A 88 5.44 1.43 1.78
N GLU A 89 6.44 1.23 0.94
CA GLU A 89 6.44 1.72 -0.43
C GLU A 89 5.50 0.90 -1.31
N PHE A 90 4.89 1.54 -2.30
CA PHE A 90 3.95 0.88 -3.19
C PHE A 90 4.66 -0.02 -4.20
N VAL A 91 4.26 -1.30 -4.24
CA VAL A 91 4.75 -2.26 -5.25
C VAL A 91 3.76 -2.38 -6.39
N TYR A 92 2.48 -2.63 -6.07
CA TYR A 92 1.46 -2.86 -7.10
C TYR A 92 0.05 -2.58 -6.57
N PHE A 93 -0.76 -1.88 -7.39
CA PHE A 93 -2.17 -1.60 -7.10
C PHE A 93 -3.09 -2.58 -7.81
N GLY A 94 -4.23 -2.86 -7.19
CA GLY A 94 -5.31 -3.58 -7.85
C GLY A 94 -6.01 -2.73 -8.91
N PRO A 95 -6.79 -3.37 -9.79
CA PRO A 95 -7.60 -2.70 -10.82
C PRO A 95 -8.84 -1.98 -10.27
N TYR A 96 -8.91 -1.73 -8.97
CA TYR A 96 -10.08 -1.15 -8.31
C TYR A 96 -9.89 0.34 -8.09
N MET A 97 -11.00 1.07 -7.95
CA MET A 97 -10.99 2.51 -7.76
C MET A 97 -11.50 2.84 -6.36
N GLN A 98 -10.62 3.45 -5.57
CA GLN A 98 -10.96 4.02 -4.28
C GLN A 98 -11.16 5.52 -4.46
N TYR A 99 -12.33 6.02 -4.04
CA TYR A 99 -12.78 7.40 -4.21
C TYR A 99 -12.50 8.30 -3.00
#